data_AF-A0A6A5T9B7-F1
#
_entry.id   AF-A0A6A5T9B7-F1
#
_cell.length_a   1.000
_cell.length_b   1.000
_cell.length_c   1.000
_cell.angle_alpha   90.00
_cell.angle_beta   90.00
_cell.angle_gamma   90.00
#
_symmetry.space_group_name_H-M   'P 1'
#
loop_
_entity.id
_entity.type
_entity.pdbx_description
1 polymer ?
#
loop_
_entity_poly.entity_id
_entity_poly.type
_entity_poly.pdbx_seq_one_letter_code
_entity_poly.pdbx_strand_id
1 'polypeptide(L)'
;MAAFSRGLRGTLLQTSFRLPSTLRTAILFPRPQFAPSQTSVRFFSSSICRRFPVAARRPAPGAPSYVSSDPVLRRVVATREPVLLYREPNPRKYLTRTYAWALAASGVGLYSFYFARVYVPAEQPFFVTPLYLFLGFAFLAIGMHIFQRPVRRITTIEVIPATMSGRLQLRLRGRKYPFLKETELTTDVWEPVMTEKTKPLVEEIVEAERARSQSITEGLGSLGYLSMVVEFMARLLDQRTTSFFNNFKHFVFQFGQVTVEVDGVKWKLDCNGYLLEDGKAIDRIISQE
;
A
#
# COMPACT_ATOMS: atom_id res chain seq x y z
N MET A 1 -58.80 49.28 -1.25
CA MET A 1 -58.26 50.35 -0.38
C MET A 1 -56.84 49.99 -0.03
N ALA A 2 -55.93 50.96 -0.19
CA ALA A 2 -54.49 50.82 -0.02
C ALA A 2 -54.08 50.72 1.46
N ALA A 3 -52.93 50.11 1.75
CA ALA A 3 -51.81 50.80 2.39
C ALA A 3 -50.59 49.86 2.51
N PHE A 4 -49.52 50.22 1.80
CA PHE A 4 -48.15 49.85 2.12
C PHE A 4 -47.71 50.62 3.37
N SER A 5 -46.94 49.99 4.25
CA SER A 5 -45.99 50.69 5.13
C SER A 5 -44.61 50.05 5.01
N ARG A 6 -43.64 50.89 4.66
CA ARG A 6 -42.23 50.61 4.48
C ARG A 6 -41.50 50.49 5.83
N GLY A 7 -40.62 49.51 5.94
CA GLY A 7 -39.25 49.72 6.43
C GLY A 7 -38.93 49.35 7.88
N LEU A 8 -38.09 48.31 8.06
CA LEU A 8 -36.81 48.44 8.77
C LEU A 8 -35.92 47.21 8.53
N ARG A 9 -34.63 47.51 8.37
CA ARG A 9 -33.54 46.62 7.99
C ARG A 9 -33.21 45.60 9.07
N GLY A 10 -32.90 44.38 8.63
CA GLY A 10 -31.69 43.64 8.97
C GLY A 10 -31.52 43.16 10.41
N THR A 11 -31.62 41.85 10.61
CA THR A 11 -30.60 41.02 11.28
C THR A 11 -31.01 39.54 11.15
N LEU A 12 -30.01 38.66 10.95
CA LEU A 12 -30.07 37.18 10.88
C LEU A 12 -30.44 36.63 9.48
N LEU A 13 -29.52 36.58 8.51
CA LEU A 13 -28.33 35.70 8.42
C LEU A 13 -28.60 34.21 8.73
N GLN A 14 -28.37 33.41 7.68
CA GLN A 14 -27.73 32.08 7.70
C GLN A 14 -28.57 30.85 8.03
N THR A 15 -29.49 30.51 7.14
CA THR A 15 -29.77 29.10 6.82
C THR A 15 -28.86 28.63 5.69
N SER A 16 -27.59 28.35 6.01
CA SER A 16 -26.65 27.73 5.08
C SER A 16 -26.94 26.23 4.99
N PHE A 17 -27.36 25.79 3.80
CA PHE A 17 -27.33 24.40 3.37
C PHE A 17 -25.95 23.79 3.68
N ARG A 18 -25.92 22.79 4.57
CA ARG A 18 -24.72 22.01 4.90
C ARG A 18 -24.48 20.99 3.78
N LEU A 19 -23.76 21.41 2.75
CA LEU A 19 -23.24 20.52 1.72
C LEU A 19 -21.79 20.10 2.06
N PRO A 20 -21.41 18.84 1.77
CA PRO A 20 -20.06 18.30 2.02
C PRO A 20 -18.94 19.08 1.30
N SER A 21 -17.75 19.12 1.92
CA SER A 21 -16.59 19.95 1.54
C SER A 21 -16.02 19.71 0.13
N THR A 22 -16.30 18.58 -0.50
CA THR A 22 -15.79 18.22 -1.83
C THR A 22 -16.50 18.94 -2.98
N LEU A 23 -17.71 19.47 -2.76
CA LEU A 23 -18.44 20.26 -3.76
C LEU A 23 -18.09 21.75 -3.74
N ARG A 24 -17.42 22.25 -2.69
CA ARG A 24 -17.04 23.68 -2.60
C ARG A 24 -15.87 24.09 -3.49
N THR A 25 -15.05 23.15 -3.95
CA THR A 25 -13.87 23.45 -4.79
C THR A 25 -14.14 23.39 -6.28
N ALA A 26 -15.33 22.96 -6.72
CA ALA A 26 -15.64 22.78 -8.14
C ALA A 26 -16.29 24.00 -8.82
N ILE A 27 -16.81 24.98 -8.05
CA ILE A 27 -17.72 26.02 -8.59
C ILE A 27 -17.06 27.41 -8.72
N LEU A 28 -15.82 27.60 -8.25
CA LEU A 28 -15.13 28.88 -8.33
C LEU A 28 -13.81 28.76 -9.08
N PHE A 29 -13.89 28.59 -10.40
CA PHE A 29 -12.79 28.90 -11.30
C PHE A 29 -12.95 30.33 -11.86
N PRO A 30 -12.27 31.35 -11.31
CA PRO A 30 -12.01 32.56 -12.06
C PRO A 30 -10.85 32.28 -13.01
N ARG A 31 -11.17 32.20 -14.30
CA ARG A 31 -10.25 32.21 -15.44
C ARG A 31 -9.53 33.56 -15.51
N PRO A 32 -8.19 33.66 -15.36
CA PRO A 32 -7.46 34.81 -15.84
C PRO A 32 -7.01 34.54 -17.28
N GLN A 33 -7.73 35.14 -18.23
CA GLN A 33 -7.21 35.38 -19.57
C GLN A 33 -6.14 36.46 -19.47
N PHE A 34 -4.89 36.12 -19.75
CA PHE A 34 -3.87 37.11 -20.12
C PHE A 34 -3.17 36.66 -21.39
N ALA A 35 -3.52 37.34 -22.48
CA ALA A 35 -2.69 37.64 -23.62
C ALA A 35 -3.03 39.10 -24.01
N PRO A 36 -2.23 39.84 -24.79
CA PRO A 36 -0.89 39.54 -25.33
C PRO A 36 0.12 40.69 -25.09
N SER A 37 1.41 40.46 -25.33
CA SER A 37 2.27 41.52 -25.88
C SER A 37 3.48 40.91 -26.59
N GLN A 38 3.37 40.82 -27.91
CA GLN A 38 4.51 40.72 -28.80
C GLN A 38 5.33 42.01 -28.67
N THR A 39 6.60 41.88 -28.32
CA THR A 39 7.61 42.90 -28.64
C THR A 39 8.73 42.22 -29.40
N SER A 40 8.58 42.29 -30.72
CA SER A 40 9.66 42.19 -31.69
C SER A 40 10.71 43.25 -31.37
N VAL A 41 11.89 42.83 -30.93
CA VAL A 41 13.10 43.64 -31.11
C VAL A 41 14.14 42.77 -31.79
N ARG A 42 14.25 42.99 -33.10
CA ARG A 42 15.38 42.57 -33.92
C ARG A 42 16.60 43.37 -33.45
N PHE A 43 17.64 42.68 -33.00
CA PHE A 43 18.99 43.22 -33.04
C PHE A 43 19.85 42.30 -33.89
N PHE A 44 20.16 42.80 -35.09
CA PHE A 44 21.31 42.36 -35.85
C PHE A 44 22.55 42.93 -35.19
N SER A 45 23.45 42.07 -34.72
CA SER A 45 24.84 42.45 -34.54
C SER A 45 25.72 41.26 -34.94
N SER A 46 26.19 41.34 -36.17
CA SER A 46 27.22 40.49 -36.73
C SER A 46 28.57 40.94 -36.19
N SER A 47 29.18 40.13 -35.33
CA SER A 47 30.62 40.16 -35.10
C SER A 47 31.16 38.76 -35.34
N ILE A 48 31.73 38.57 -36.53
CA ILE A 48 32.58 37.43 -36.88
C ILE A 48 33.83 37.51 -36.01
N CYS A 49 33.81 36.84 -34.87
CA CYS A 49 35.02 36.43 -34.19
C CYS A 49 35.27 34.95 -34.53
N ARG A 50 36.23 34.72 -35.43
CA ARG A 50 36.87 33.41 -35.61
C ARG A 50 37.50 33.00 -34.29
N ARG A 51 36.76 32.25 -33.47
CA ARG A 51 37.35 31.43 -32.41
C ARG A 51 37.68 30.08 -33.01
N PHE A 52 38.94 29.68 -32.88
CA PHE A 52 39.41 28.33 -33.14
C PHE A 52 38.46 27.32 -32.47
N PRO A 53 38.11 26.20 -33.13
CA PRO A 53 37.38 25.14 -32.47
C PRO A 53 38.29 24.54 -31.41
N VAL A 54 38.17 25.01 -30.17
CA VAL A 54 38.54 24.23 -29.00
C VAL A 54 37.73 22.95 -29.14
N ALA A 55 38.42 21.82 -29.29
CA ALA A 55 37.81 20.51 -29.36
C ALA A 55 36.74 20.45 -28.27
N ALA A 56 35.47 20.36 -28.70
CA ALA A 56 34.34 20.29 -27.80
C ALA A 56 34.59 19.08 -26.91
N ARG A 57 35.04 19.35 -25.68
CA ARG A 57 35.10 18.38 -24.60
C ARG A 57 33.70 17.80 -24.57
N ARG A 58 33.55 16.53 -24.99
CA ARG A 58 32.26 15.83 -25.02
C ARG A 58 31.56 16.20 -23.71
N PRO A 59 30.38 16.84 -23.74
CA PRO A 59 29.65 17.06 -22.51
C PRO A 59 29.52 15.68 -21.87
N ALA A 60 29.92 15.58 -20.60
CA ALA A 60 29.62 14.39 -19.81
C ALA A 60 28.14 14.06 -20.08
N PRO A 61 27.79 12.80 -20.36
CA PRO A 61 26.43 12.44 -20.73
C PRO A 61 25.49 13.09 -19.72
N GLY A 62 24.69 14.05 -20.21
CA GLY A 62 23.82 14.84 -19.36
C GLY A 62 22.98 13.89 -18.52
N ALA A 63 22.79 14.24 -17.25
CA ALA A 63 21.91 13.47 -16.38
C ALA A 63 20.62 13.17 -17.16
N PRO A 64 20.24 11.90 -17.30
CA PRO A 64 19.22 11.54 -18.25
C PRO A 64 17.90 12.22 -17.89
N SER A 65 17.16 12.69 -18.89
CA SER A 65 15.98 13.58 -18.76
C SER A 65 14.99 13.17 -17.66
N TYR A 66 14.86 11.86 -17.39
CA TYR A 66 14.01 11.29 -16.35
C TYR A 66 14.40 11.67 -14.91
N VAL A 67 15.67 11.96 -14.64
CA VAL A 67 16.13 12.44 -13.32
C VAL A 67 15.55 13.83 -13.02
N SER A 68 15.27 14.62 -14.06
CA SER A 68 14.72 15.97 -13.90
C SER A 68 13.23 15.98 -13.59
N SER A 69 12.49 14.93 -13.99
CA SER A 69 11.04 14.86 -13.87
C SER A 69 10.55 14.32 -12.52
N ASP A 70 11.29 13.40 -11.88
CA ASP A 70 10.88 12.83 -10.59
C ASP A 70 11.58 13.54 -9.41
N PRO A 71 10.82 14.09 -8.43
CA PRO A 71 11.41 14.75 -7.26
C PRO A 71 12.28 13.82 -6.41
N VAL A 72 11.96 12.52 -6.36
CA VAL A 72 12.69 11.51 -5.57
C VAL A 72 14.05 11.24 -6.21
N LEU A 73 14.07 10.99 -7.52
CA LEU A 73 15.32 10.76 -8.26
C LEU A 73 16.21 12.01 -8.26
N ARG A 74 15.60 13.19 -8.41
CA ARG A 74 16.32 14.46 -8.31
C ARG A 74 16.95 14.65 -6.94
N ARG A 75 16.23 14.28 -5.86
CA ARG A 75 16.75 14.35 -4.50
C ARG A 75 17.97 13.44 -4.33
N VAL A 76 17.91 12.19 -4.77
CA VAL A 76 19.04 11.23 -4.69
C VAL A 76 20.28 11.78 -5.41
N VAL A 77 20.09 12.37 -6.60
CA VAL A 77 21.20 12.93 -7.37
C VAL A 77 21.78 14.18 -6.72
N ALA A 78 20.94 15.03 -6.13
CA ALA A 78 21.36 16.25 -5.47
C ALA A 78 22.06 15.98 -4.13
N THR A 79 21.51 15.10 -3.30
CA THR A 79 22.06 14.82 -1.96
C THR A 79 23.19 13.80 -1.98
N ARG A 80 23.27 12.96 -3.02
CA ARG A 80 24.17 11.79 -3.07
C ARG A 80 23.98 10.85 -1.87
N GLU A 81 22.79 10.86 -1.29
CA GLU A 81 22.40 10.00 -0.19
C GLU A 81 21.31 9.03 -0.66
N PRO A 82 21.29 7.79 -0.14
CA PRO A 82 20.24 6.84 -0.47
C PRO A 82 18.88 7.33 0.06
N VAL A 83 17.84 7.23 -0.76
CA VAL A 83 16.47 7.59 -0.38
C VAL A 83 15.64 6.34 -0.19
N LEU A 84 15.05 6.20 1.00
CA LEU A 84 14.16 5.10 1.37
C LEU A 84 12.79 5.25 0.69
N LEU A 85 12.46 4.31 -0.18
CA LEU A 85 11.13 4.21 -0.81
C LEU A 85 10.17 3.37 0.01
N TYR A 86 10.67 2.27 0.58
CA TYR A 86 9.86 1.33 1.34
C TYR A 86 10.63 0.74 2.51
N ARG A 87 9.94 0.56 3.62
CA ARG A 87 10.41 -0.20 4.77
C ARG A 87 9.30 -1.08 5.33
N GLU A 88 9.63 -2.36 5.51
CA GLU A 88 8.72 -3.36 6.06
C GLU A 88 8.24 -2.96 7.47
N PRO A 89 6.95 -3.19 7.80
CA PRO A 89 6.48 -3.05 9.17
C PRO A 89 7.15 -4.11 10.06
N ASN A 90 7.09 -3.95 11.39
CA ASN A 90 7.85 -4.76 12.35
C ASN A 90 7.95 -6.28 11.98
N PRO A 91 9.12 -6.74 11.46
CA PRO A 91 9.24 -8.05 10.82
C PRO A 91 9.07 -9.18 11.84
N ARG A 92 9.51 -8.98 13.09
CA ARG A 92 9.40 -9.98 14.17
C ARG A 92 7.94 -10.24 14.54
N LYS A 93 7.12 -9.18 14.61
CA LYS A 93 5.69 -9.28 14.92
C LYS A 93 4.95 -10.04 13.82
N TYR A 94 5.28 -9.78 12.55
CA TYR A 94 4.70 -10.51 11.44
C TYR A 94 5.08 -12.00 11.46
N LEU A 95 6.37 -12.30 11.64
CA LEU A 95 6.90 -13.67 11.66
C LEU A 95 6.26 -14.51 12.77
N THR A 96 6.25 -13.98 13.99
CA THR A 96 5.64 -14.64 15.15
C THR A 96 4.15 -14.89 14.93
N ARG A 97 3.41 -13.90 14.42
CA ARG A 97 1.98 -14.04 14.13
C ARG A 97 1.70 -15.07 13.04
N THR A 98 2.48 -15.06 11.96
CA THR A 98 2.31 -15.99 10.83
C THR A 98 2.58 -17.44 11.27
N TYR A 99 3.66 -17.67 12.03
CA TYR A 99 3.95 -19.01 12.54
C TYR A 99 3.00 -19.47 13.63
N ALA A 100 2.52 -18.57 14.49
CA ALA A 100 1.47 -18.92 15.45
C ALA A 100 0.20 -19.41 14.72
N TRP A 101 -0.20 -18.74 13.64
CA TRP A 101 -1.33 -19.19 12.81
C TRP A 101 -1.06 -20.50 12.10
N ALA A 102 0.15 -20.68 11.55
CA ALA A 102 0.54 -21.92 10.88
C ALA A 102 0.50 -23.12 11.86
N LEU A 103 1.07 -22.94 13.07
CA LEU A 103 1.06 -23.94 14.12
C LEU A 103 -0.35 -24.22 14.63
N ALA A 104 -1.20 -23.20 14.80
CA ALA A 104 -2.58 -23.39 15.19
C ALA A 104 -3.36 -24.20 14.13
N ALA A 105 -3.21 -23.86 12.85
CA ALA A 105 -3.85 -24.61 11.75
C ALA A 105 -3.36 -26.07 11.69
N SER A 106 -2.04 -26.30 11.72
CA SER A 106 -1.46 -27.64 11.75
C SER A 106 -1.87 -28.43 13.00
N GLY A 107 -1.96 -27.77 14.15
CA GLY A 107 -2.41 -28.36 15.41
C GLY A 107 -3.87 -28.81 15.35
N VAL A 108 -4.76 -28.01 14.78
CA VAL A 108 -6.16 -28.41 14.53
C VAL A 108 -6.23 -29.60 13.57
N GLY A 109 -5.39 -29.64 12.54
CA GLY A 109 -5.30 -30.76 11.61
C GLY A 109 -4.89 -32.07 12.31
N LEU A 110 -3.81 -32.03 13.09
CA LEU A 110 -3.33 -33.17 13.88
C LEU A 110 -4.34 -33.62 14.95
N TYR A 111 -4.99 -32.65 15.61
CA TYR A 111 -6.04 -32.93 16.57
C TYR A 111 -7.24 -33.62 15.92
N SER A 112 -7.60 -33.23 14.69
CA SER A 112 -8.69 -33.87 13.93
C SER A 112 -8.38 -35.35 13.65
N PHE A 113 -7.12 -35.68 13.31
CA PHE A 113 -6.70 -37.08 13.16
C PHE A 113 -6.74 -37.87 14.47
N TYR A 114 -6.28 -37.26 15.56
CA TYR A 114 -6.36 -37.86 16.88
C TYR A 114 -7.81 -38.11 17.30
N PHE A 115 -8.68 -37.12 17.08
CA PHE A 115 -10.10 -37.20 17.40
C PHE A 115 -10.80 -38.30 16.60
N ALA A 116 -10.53 -38.37 15.29
CA ALA A 116 -11.06 -39.41 14.40
C ALA A 116 -10.69 -40.83 14.85
N ARG A 117 -9.52 -41.00 15.47
CA ARG A 117 -9.02 -42.31 15.91
C ARG A 117 -9.48 -42.72 17.30
N VAL A 118 -9.59 -41.77 18.24
CA VAL A 118 -9.83 -42.07 19.66
C VAL A 118 -11.29 -41.94 20.06
N TYR A 119 -11.99 -40.93 19.54
CA TYR A 119 -13.31 -40.55 20.05
C TYR A 119 -14.46 -40.94 19.14
N VAL A 120 -14.20 -41.36 17.89
CA VAL A 120 -15.25 -41.79 16.97
C VAL A 120 -15.62 -43.25 17.27
N PRO A 121 -16.83 -43.53 17.78
CA PRO A 121 -17.30 -44.90 18.01
C PRO A 121 -17.47 -45.64 16.68
N ALA A 122 -17.26 -46.95 16.70
CA ALA A 122 -17.39 -47.81 15.51
C ALA A 122 -18.81 -47.83 14.91
N GLU A 123 -19.84 -47.46 15.71
CA GLU A 123 -21.25 -47.46 15.30
C GLU A 123 -21.68 -46.20 14.54
N GLN A 124 -20.76 -45.28 14.24
CA GLN A 124 -21.10 -44.07 13.51
C GLN A 124 -21.30 -44.31 12.00
N PRO A 125 -22.03 -43.41 11.32
CA PRO A 125 -22.15 -43.45 9.87
C PRO A 125 -20.78 -43.46 9.19
N PHE A 126 -20.65 -44.25 8.12
CA PHE A 126 -19.38 -44.48 7.43
C PHE A 126 -18.67 -43.20 6.95
N PHE A 127 -19.39 -42.09 6.79
CA PHE A 127 -18.86 -40.81 6.31
C PHE A 127 -18.19 -39.97 7.41
N VAL A 128 -18.43 -40.24 8.69
CA VAL A 128 -17.93 -39.39 9.77
C VAL A 128 -16.42 -39.47 9.90
N THR A 129 -15.85 -40.67 9.92
CA THR A 129 -14.39 -40.86 10.02
C THR A 129 -13.66 -40.28 8.80
N PRO A 130 -14.05 -40.55 7.54
CA PRO A 130 -13.46 -39.91 6.37
C PRO A 130 -13.55 -38.38 6.39
N LEU A 131 -14.65 -37.81 6.90
CA LEU A 131 -14.80 -36.35 7.01
C LEU A 131 -13.75 -35.73 7.93
N TYR A 132 -13.54 -36.30 9.13
CA TYR A 132 -12.52 -35.80 10.06
C TYR A 132 -11.09 -35.97 9.50
N LEU A 133 -10.82 -37.06 8.80
CA LEU A 133 -9.55 -37.26 8.13
C LEU A 133 -9.35 -36.20 7.03
N PHE A 134 -10.35 -35.98 6.18
CA PHE A 134 -10.31 -34.94 5.15
C PHE A 134 -10.07 -33.55 5.75
N LEU A 135 -10.80 -33.21 6.82
CA LEU A 135 -10.64 -31.95 7.53
C LEU A 135 -9.21 -31.81 8.11
N GLY A 136 -8.67 -32.89 8.68
CA GLY A 136 -7.30 -32.97 9.17
C GLY A 136 -6.27 -32.65 8.08
N PHE A 137 -6.39 -33.29 6.91
CA PHE A 137 -5.55 -33.02 5.76
C PHE A 137 -5.68 -31.59 5.24
N ALA A 138 -6.90 -31.06 5.15
CA ALA A 138 -7.15 -29.69 4.70
C ALA A 138 -6.45 -28.67 5.61
N PHE A 139 -6.58 -28.79 6.93
CA PHE A 139 -5.93 -27.89 7.87
C PHE A 139 -4.40 -28.02 7.88
N LEU A 140 -3.86 -29.23 7.67
CA LEU A 140 -2.42 -29.43 7.50
C LEU A 140 -1.90 -28.77 6.22
N ALA A 141 -2.60 -28.91 5.11
CA ALA A 141 -2.25 -28.26 3.85
C ALA A 141 -2.26 -26.72 3.99
N ILE A 142 -3.29 -26.17 4.64
CA ILE A 142 -3.37 -24.74 4.96
C ILE A 142 -2.19 -24.31 5.84
N GLY A 143 -1.89 -25.05 6.91
CA GLY A 143 -0.76 -24.77 7.78
C GLY A 143 0.57 -24.75 7.03
N MET A 144 0.83 -25.77 6.20
CA MET A 144 2.03 -25.86 5.35
C MET A 144 2.13 -24.70 4.36
N HIS A 145 1.02 -24.28 3.76
CA HIS A 145 0.96 -23.10 2.89
C HIS A 145 1.31 -21.81 3.64
N ILE A 146 0.80 -21.63 4.87
CA ILE A 146 1.12 -20.48 5.71
C ILE A 146 2.62 -20.46 6.07
N PHE A 147 3.24 -21.62 6.33
CA PHE A 147 4.69 -21.70 6.61
C PHE A 147 5.57 -21.17 5.48
N GLN A 148 5.13 -21.25 4.22
CA GLN A 148 5.87 -20.75 3.05
C GLN A 148 5.70 -19.23 2.82
N ARG A 149 4.81 -18.56 3.55
CA ARG A 149 4.53 -17.13 3.36
C ARG A 149 5.69 -16.17 3.57
N PRO A 150 6.49 -16.27 4.65
CA PRO A 150 7.55 -15.30 4.92
C PRO A 150 8.76 -15.41 3.95
N VAL A 151 8.73 -16.35 3.00
CA VAL A 151 9.77 -16.58 2.01
C VAL A 151 9.71 -15.49 0.92
N ARG A 152 10.88 -14.97 0.52
CA ARG A 152 11.09 -13.92 -0.50
C ARG A 152 10.37 -12.60 -0.22
N ARG A 153 10.37 -12.15 1.03
CA ARG A 153 9.82 -10.85 1.40
C ARG A 153 10.88 -9.75 1.33
N ILE A 154 10.49 -8.60 0.78
CA ILE A 154 11.31 -7.38 0.74
C ILE A 154 11.24 -6.69 2.11
N THR A 155 12.41 -6.37 2.67
CA THR A 155 12.57 -5.65 3.94
C THR A 155 12.69 -4.14 3.71
N THR A 156 13.51 -3.72 2.74
CA THR A 156 13.67 -2.31 2.38
C THR A 156 13.89 -2.13 0.88
N ILE A 157 13.35 -1.05 0.32
CA ILE A 157 13.68 -0.57 -1.02
C ILE A 157 14.25 0.84 -0.90
N GLU A 158 15.45 1.04 -1.44
CA GLU A 158 16.15 2.31 -1.40
C GLU A 158 16.70 2.64 -2.79
N VAL A 159 16.62 3.91 -3.20
CA VAL A 159 17.29 4.39 -4.41
C VAL A 159 18.67 4.91 -4.01
N ILE A 160 19.71 4.40 -4.65
CA ILE A 160 21.11 4.75 -4.38
C ILE A 160 21.68 5.56 -5.55
N PRO A 161 22.50 6.60 -5.28
CA PRO A 161 23.24 7.26 -6.33
C PRO A 161 24.24 6.29 -6.99
N ALA A 162 24.49 6.46 -8.28
CA ALA A 162 25.50 5.67 -8.98
C ALA A 162 26.87 5.81 -8.31
N THR A 163 27.51 4.68 -8.01
CA THR A 163 28.85 4.63 -7.39
C THR A 163 29.95 5.16 -8.32
N MET A 164 29.78 5.08 -9.65
CA MET A 164 30.69 5.69 -10.65
C MET A 164 29.93 6.28 -11.84
N SER A 165 29.65 7.58 -11.79
CA SER A 165 29.06 8.41 -12.88
C SER A 165 27.99 7.74 -13.77
N GLY A 166 27.23 6.82 -13.18
CA GLY A 166 26.34 5.90 -13.90
C GLY A 166 24.86 6.24 -13.70
N ARG A 167 24.01 5.28 -14.08
CA ARG A 167 22.57 5.35 -13.86
C ARG A 167 22.26 5.14 -12.37
N LEU A 168 21.14 5.72 -11.91
CA LEU A 168 20.65 5.47 -10.56
C LEU A 168 20.35 3.98 -10.38
N GLN A 169 20.66 3.47 -9.20
CA GLN A 169 20.48 2.07 -8.85
C GLN A 169 19.41 1.93 -7.77
N LEU A 170 18.67 0.83 -7.81
CA LEU A 170 17.73 0.43 -6.79
C LEU A 170 18.37 -0.66 -5.93
N ARG A 171 18.49 -0.41 -4.63
CA ARG A 171 18.88 -1.40 -3.64
C ARG A 171 17.64 -2.00 -3.00
N LEU A 172 17.44 -3.28 -3.27
CA LEU A 172 16.45 -4.11 -2.63
C LEU A 172 17.14 -4.94 -1.56
N ARG A 173 16.63 -4.88 -0.33
CA ARG A 173 17.01 -5.82 0.72
C ARG A 173 15.84 -6.75 0.97
N GLY A 174 16.13 -8.04 1.09
CA GLY A 174 15.10 -9.02 1.31
C GLY A 174 15.66 -10.32 1.88
N ARG A 175 14.76 -11.12 2.45
CA ARG A 175 15.11 -12.46 2.93
C ARG A 175 14.60 -13.50 1.97
N LYS A 176 15.51 -14.26 1.37
CA LYS A 176 15.12 -15.41 0.55
C LYS A 176 14.39 -16.46 1.41
N TYR A 177 14.80 -16.63 2.67
CA TYR A 177 14.17 -17.54 3.64
C TYR A 177 14.06 -16.87 5.03
N PRO A 178 13.05 -17.24 5.84
CA PRO A 178 12.68 -16.53 7.08
C PRO A 178 13.79 -16.38 8.13
N PHE A 179 14.72 -17.35 8.20
CA PHE A 179 15.81 -17.40 9.18
C PHE A 179 17.18 -17.08 8.60
N LEU A 180 17.27 -16.83 7.29
CA LEU A 180 18.52 -16.48 6.65
C LEU A 180 18.80 -14.98 6.76
N LYS A 181 20.09 -14.63 6.66
CA LYS A 181 20.54 -13.23 6.63
C LYS A 181 19.93 -12.53 5.41
N GLU A 182 19.70 -11.23 5.55
CA GLU A 182 19.21 -10.39 4.47
C GLU A 182 20.21 -10.38 3.32
N THR A 183 19.68 -10.55 2.11
CA THR A 183 20.43 -10.46 0.86
C THR A 183 20.19 -9.08 0.29
N GLU A 184 21.27 -8.41 -0.10
CA GLU A 184 21.20 -7.14 -0.81
C GLU A 184 21.28 -7.42 -2.31
N LEU A 185 20.30 -6.93 -3.05
CA LEU A 185 20.25 -6.97 -4.50
C LEU A 185 20.28 -5.53 -5.01
N THR A 186 21.18 -5.23 -5.93
CA THR A 186 21.31 -3.90 -6.53
C THR A 186 21.05 -4.04 -8.02
N THR A 187 20.03 -3.37 -8.52
CA THR A 187 19.63 -3.40 -9.94
C THR A 187 19.48 -1.98 -10.47
N ASP A 188 19.39 -1.84 -11.80
CA ASP A 188 19.05 -0.55 -12.37
C ASP A 188 17.58 -0.22 -12.07
N VAL A 189 17.26 1.07 -11.97
CA VAL A 189 15.94 1.56 -11.54
C VAL A 189 14.77 1.06 -12.42
N TRP A 190 15.02 0.71 -13.68
CA TRP A 190 13.99 0.36 -14.68
C TRP A 190 13.86 -1.14 -14.95
N GLU A 191 14.76 -1.95 -14.40
CA GLU A 191 14.70 -3.40 -14.51
C GLU A 191 13.59 -4.05 -13.66
N PRO A 192 13.27 -3.58 -12.43
CA PRO A 192 12.22 -4.21 -11.65
C PRO A 192 10.85 -3.97 -12.30
N VAL A 193 10.02 -5.01 -12.33
CA VAL A 193 8.65 -4.95 -12.83
C VAL A 193 7.69 -5.34 -11.70
N MET A 194 6.59 -4.60 -11.55
CA MET A 194 5.55 -4.86 -10.57
C MET A 194 4.30 -5.43 -11.21
N THR A 195 3.71 -6.44 -10.58
CA THR A 195 2.43 -7.02 -11.04
C THR A 195 1.26 -6.06 -10.88
N GLU A 196 1.27 -5.23 -9.84
CA GLU A 196 0.19 -4.28 -9.54
C GLU A 196 0.75 -3.01 -8.91
N LYS A 197 0.05 -1.89 -9.09
CA LYS A 197 0.37 -0.62 -8.41
C LYS A 197 0.06 -0.71 -6.92
N THR A 198 0.89 -0.05 -6.12
CA THR A 198 0.81 -0.08 -4.66
C THR A 198 -0.31 0.80 -4.12
N LYS A 199 -0.57 1.96 -4.76
CA LYS A 199 -1.59 2.91 -4.30
C LYS A 199 -3.01 2.33 -4.08
N PRO A 200 -3.64 1.60 -5.03
CA PRO A 200 -4.99 1.06 -4.80
C PRO A 200 -5.04 0.09 -3.62
N LEU A 201 -3.99 -0.70 -3.43
CA LEU A 201 -3.88 -1.63 -2.31
C LEU A 201 -3.73 -0.92 -0.97
N VAL A 202 -2.96 0.18 -0.94
CA VAL A 202 -2.83 1.02 0.26
C VAL A 202 -4.19 1.65 0.62
N GLU A 203 -4.93 2.15 -0.37
CA GLU A 203 -6.27 2.71 -0.15
C GLU A 203 -7.24 1.66 0.42
N GLU A 204 -7.25 0.45 -0.13
CA GLU A 204 -8.09 -0.65 0.39
C GLU A 204 -7.69 -1.06 1.82
N ILE A 205 -6.39 -1.07 2.14
CA ILE A 205 -5.89 -1.34 3.50
C ILE A 205 -6.35 -0.27 4.48
N VAL A 206 -6.23 1.01 4.12
CA VAL A 206 -6.64 2.14 4.95
C VAL A 206 -8.15 2.13 5.18
N GLU A 207 -8.93 1.79 4.16
CA GLU A 207 -10.38 1.60 4.29
C GLU A 207 -10.74 0.43 5.21
N ALA A 208 -10.02 -0.69 5.09
CA ALA A 208 -10.20 -1.84 5.98
C ALA A 208 -9.82 -1.52 7.43
N GLU A 209 -8.78 -0.71 7.67
CA GLU A 209 -8.40 -0.27 9.01
C GLU A 209 -9.40 0.73 9.59
N ARG A 210 -9.92 1.65 8.77
CA ARG A 210 -11.02 2.55 9.15
C ARG A 210 -12.25 1.76 9.56
N ALA A 211 -12.67 0.75 8.80
CA ALA A 211 -13.81 -0.09 9.14
C ALA A 211 -13.61 -0.84 10.48
N ARG A 212 -12.38 -1.27 10.79
CA ARG A 212 -12.08 -1.96 12.07
C ARG A 212 -12.05 -1.05 13.28
N SER A 213 -11.65 0.21 13.09
CA SER A 213 -11.50 1.19 14.17
C SER A 213 -12.79 1.92 14.53
N GLN A 214 -13.88 1.71 13.77
CA GLN A 214 -15.21 2.19 14.12
C GLN A 214 -15.63 1.64 15.48
N SER A 215 -16.06 2.52 16.37
CA SER A 215 -16.38 2.13 17.73
C SER A 215 -17.71 1.38 17.78
N ILE A 216 -17.68 0.19 18.37
CA ILE A 216 -18.85 -0.71 18.47
C ILE A 216 -19.99 -0.06 19.28
N THR A 217 -19.62 0.84 20.17
CA THR A 217 -20.48 1.51 21.15
C THR A 217 -21.18 2.75 20.59
N GLU A 218 -20.78 3.26 19.42
CA GLU A 218 -21.46 4.38 18.78
C GLU A 218 -22.92 4.01 18.47
N GLY A 219 -23.85 4.83 18.95
CA GLY A 219 -25.29 4.68 18.72
C GLY A 219 -26.05 3.75 19.68
N LEU A 220 -25.40 3.14 20.69
CA LEU A 220 -26.09 2.26 21.64
C LEU A 220 -26.90 3.00 22.73
N GLY A 221 -26.70 4.31 22.88
CA GLY A 221 -27.22 5.09 24.01
C GLY A 221 -28.75 5.27 24.05
N SER A 222 -29.47 4.99 22.97
CA SER A 222 -30.94 5.13 22.89
C SER A 222 -31.71 3.83 23.09
N LEU A 223 -31.03 2.70 23.28
CA LEU A 223 -31.65 1.37 23.39
C LEU A 223 -31.79 0.96 24.85
N GLY A 224 -32.87 0.24 25.18
CA GLY A 224 -33.05 -0.34 26.51
C GLY A 224 -31.95 -1.35 26.85
N TYR A 225 -31.66 -1.55 28.15
CA TYR A 225 -30.50 -2.32 28.63
C TYR A 225 -30.36 -3.72 28.01
N LEU A 226 -31.43 -4.49 27.92
CA LEU A 226 -31.39 -5.83 27.31
C LEU A 226 -31.10 -5.79 25.81
N SER A 227 -31.71 -4.83 25.08
CA SER A 227 -31.45 -4.62 23.66
C SER A 227 -30.02 -4.18 23.43
N MET A 228 -29.48 -3.33 24.31
CA MET A 228 -28.10 -2.87 24.28
C MET A 228 -27.12 -4.03 24.42
N VAL A 229 -27.35 -4.97 25.35
CA VAL A 229 -26.48 -6.14 25.55
C VAL A 229 -26.53 -7.08 24.34
N VAL A 230 -27.72 -7.37 23.82
CA VAL A 230 -27.89 -8.25 22.65
C VAL A 230 -27.23 -7.63 21.42
N GLU A 231 -27.46 -6.35 21.17
CA GLU A 231 -26.89 -5.64 20.03
C GLU A 231 -25.36 -5.49 20.16
N PHE A 232 -24.86 -5.23 21.37
CA PHE A 232 -23.43 -5.26 21.64
C PHE A 232 -22.81 -6.62 21.34
N MET A 233 -23.43 -7.72 21.78
CA MET A 233 -22.94 -9.07 21.51
C MET A 233 -22.99 -9.43 20.02
N ALA A 234 -24.06 -9.03 19.33
CA ALA A 234 -24.18 -9.21 17.88
C ALA A 234 -23.06 -8.46 17.13
N ARG A 235 -22.84 -7.17 17.44
CA ARG A 235 -21.77 -6.37 16.83
C ARG A 235 -20.38 -6.90 17.21
N LEU A 236 -20.20 -7.42 18.43
CA LEU A 236 -18.93 -8.02 18.86
C LEU A 236 -18.63 -9.32 18.13
N LEU A 237 -19.63 -10.18 17.95
CA LEU A 237 -19.52 -11.38 17.13
C LEU A 237 -19.18 -11.01 15.69
N ASP A 238 -19.90 -10.06 15.10
CA ASP A 238 -19.69 -9.62 13.72
C ASP A 238 -18.30 -9.00 13.50
N GLN A 239 -17.85 -8.15 14.42
CA GLN A 239 -16.50 -7.58 14.37
C GLN A 239 -15.43 -8.68 14.52
N ARG A 240 -15.66 -9.69 15.38
CA ARG A 240 -14.73 -10.80 15.58
C ARG A 240 -14.67 -11.74 14.37
N THR A 241 -15.81 -12.08 13.77
CA THR A 241 -15.86 -12.90 12.56
C THR A 241 -15.25 -12.14 11.38
N THR A 242 -15.57 -10.86 11.19
CA THR A 242 -14.98 -10.03 10.14
C THR A 242 -13.48 -9.87 10.33
N SER A 243 -13.01 -9.67 11.56
CA SER A 243 -11.58 -9.62 11.88
C SER A 243 -10.91 -10.96 11.58
N PHE A 244 -11.54 -12.08 11.94
CA PHE A 244 -11.05 -13.42 11.60
C PHE A 244 -10.95 -13.61 10.08
N PHE A 245 -12.01 -13.34 9.32
CA PHE A 245 -12.02 -13.50 7.87
C PHE A 245 -11.02 -12.58 7.18
N ASN A 246 -10.84 -11.36 7.65
CA ASN A 246 -9.83 -10.46 7.09
C ASN A 246 -8.41 -10.95 7.39
N ASN A 247 -8.16 -11.44 8.60
CA ASN A 247 -6.86 -12.04 8.93
C ASN A 247 -6.62 -13.30 8.10
N PHE A 248 -7.64 -14.14 7.97
CA PHE A 248 -7.61 -15.32 7.11
C PHE A 248 -7.34 -14.92 5.66
N LYS A 249 -8.00 -13.90 5.12
CA LYS A 249 -7.77 -13.37 3.77
C LYS A 249 -6.33 -12.89 3.61
N HIS A 250 -5.79 -12.17 4.59
CA HIS A 250 -4.40 -11.72 4.56
C HIS A 250 -3.40 -12.89 4.56
N PHE A 251 -3.59 -13.89 5.44
CA PHE A 251 -2.69 -15.04 5.53
C PHE A 251 -2.86 -16.06 4.38
N VAL A 252 -4.08 -16.26 3.87
CA VAL A 252 -4.43 -17.30 2.88
C VAL A 252 -4.51 -16.77 1.45
N PHE A 253 -4.89 -15.51 1.23
CA PHE A 253 -4.96 -14.91 -0.10
C PHE A 253 -3.85 -13.90 -0.41
N GLN A 254 -2.89 -13.67 0.50
CA GLN A 254 -1.81 -12.67 0.32
C GLN A 254 -2.32 -11.25 0.11
N PHE A 255 -3.49 -10.95 0.65
CA PHE A 255 -4.14 -9.67 0.45
C PHE A 255 -3.26 -8.52 0.99
N GLY A 256 -3.01 -7.49 0.17
CA GLY A 256 -2.11 -6.38 0.49
C GLY A 256 -0.63 -6.62 0.18
N GLN A 257 -0.30 -7.68 -0.57
CA GLN A 257 1.07 -7.94 -1.05
C GLN A 257 1.16 -7.74 -2.57
N VAL A 258 2.17 -6.97 -3.00
CA VAL A 258 2.53 -6.79 -4.41
C VAL A 258 3.74 -7.66 -4.73
N THR A 259 3.73 -8.28 -5.91
CA THR A 259 4.91 -9.02 -6.39
C THR A 259 5.78 -8.10 -7.25
N VAL A 260 7.06 -8.05 -6.93
CA VAL A 260 8.11 -7.32 -7.65
C VAL A 260 9.04 -8.36 -8.26
N GLU A 261 9.14 -8.38 -9.58
CA GLU A 261 10.08 -9.23 -10.30
C GLU A 261 11.38 -8.48 -10.54
N VAL A 262 12.48 -9.08 -10.09
CA VAL A 262 13.83 -8.53 -10.24
C VAL A 262 14.74 -9.67 -10.68
N ASP A 263 15.42 -9.53 -11.81
CA ASP A 263 16.30 -10.55 -12.41
C ASP A 263 15.62 -11.94 -12.55
N GLY A 264 14.35 -11.96 -12.92
CA GLY A 264 13.55 -13.20 -13.04
C GLY A 264 13.15 -13.82 -11.69
N VAL A 265 13.43 -13.14 -10.56
CA VAL A 265 13.05 -13.58 -9.22
C VAL A 265 11.88 -12.75 -8.70
N LYS A 266 10.78 -13.43 -8.37
CA LYS A 266 9.60 -12.82 -7.75
C LYS A 266 9.79 -12.60 -6.25
N TRP A 267 9.74 -11.35 -5.84
CA TRP A 267 9.82 -10.86 -4.46
C TRP A 267 8.47 -10.28 -4.02
N LYS A 268 8.16 -10.38 -2.74
CA LYS A 268 6.89 -9.90 -2.16
C LYS A 268 7.11 -8.60 -1.39
N LEU A 269 6.37 -7.57 -1.74
CA LEU A 269 6.29 -6.28 -1.06
C LEU A 269 4.98 -6.20 -0.27
N ASP A 270 5.04 -5.86 1.01
CA ASP A 270 3.83 -5.69 1.84
C ASP A 270 3.42 -4.21 1.88
N CYS A 271 2.20 -3.90 1.45
CA CYS A 271 1.71 -2.53 1.39
C CYS A 271 1.32 -1.94 2.76
N ASN A 272 1.32 -2.74 3.83
CA ASN A 272 1.07 -2.25 5.20
C ASN A 272 2.29 -1.52 5.82
N GLY A 273 3.43 -1.47 5.12
CA GLY A 273 4.66 -0.87 5.62
C GLY A 273 4.73 0.64 5.49
N TYR A 274 5.90 1.18 5.81
CA TYR A 274 6.20 2.56 5.45
C TYR A 274 6.45 2.60 3.93
N LEU A 275 5.64 3.41 3.24
CA LEU A 275 5.74 3.67 1.81
C LEU A 275 5.90 5.17 1.60
N LEU A 276 6.89 5.57 0.81
CA LEU A 276 7.10 6.97 0.49
C LEU A 276 5.96 7.49 -0.40
N GLU A 277 5.37 8.63 -0.03
CA GLU A 277 4.20 9.23 -0.71
C GLU A 277 3.01 8.24 -0.84
N ASP A 278 2.76 7.41 0.18
CA ASP A 278 1.70 6.40 0.19
C ASP A 278 1.80 5.41 -1.00
N GLY A 279 3.02 5.11 -1.44
CA GLY A 279 3.30 4.20 -2.55
C GLY A 279 3.43 4.89 -3.91
N LYS A 280 3.04 6.16 -4.04
CA LYS A 280 3.14 6.91 -5.31
C LYS A 280 4.57 7.00 -5.83
N ALA A 281 5.56 7.13 -4.94
CA ALA A 281 6.96 7.19 -5.34
C ALA A 281 7.42 5.89 -6.00
N ILE A 282 6.98 4.75 -5.46
CA ILE A 282 7.29 3.42 -6.00
C ILE A 282 6.59 3.21 -7.33
N ASP A 283 5.31 3.58 -7.40
CA ASP A 283 4.49 3.45 -8.61
C ASP A 283 5.02 4.28 -9.79
N ARG A 284 5.71 5.39 -9.54
CA ARG A 284 6.40 6.21 -10.56
C ARG A 284 7.71 5.60 -11.04
N ILE A 285 8.45 4.97 -10.14
CA ILE A 285 9.82 4.49 -10.38
C ILE A 285 9.80 3.10 -11.01
N ILE A 286 8.92 2.22 -10.55
CA ILE A 286 8.85 0.83 -10.97
C ILE A 286 7.71 0.66 -12.00
N SER A 287 8.05 0.09 -13.16
CA SER A 287 7.09 -0.17 -14.22
C SER A 287 6.10 -1.25 -13.80
N GLN A 288 4.89 -1.19 -14.36
CA GLN A 288 3.90 -2.24 -14.20
C GLN A 288 3.98 -3.20 -15.39
N GLU A 289 3.87 -4.49 -15.11
CA GLU A 289 3.74 -5.56 -16.12
C GLU A 289 2.45 -5.42 -16.94
#